data_AF-A0A194W1Z1-F1
#
_entry.id   AF-A0A194W1Z1-F1
#
_cell.length_a   1.000
_cell.length_b   1.000
_cell.length_c   1.000
_cell.angle_alpha   90.00
_cell.angle_beta   90.00
_cell.angle_gamma   90.00
#
_symmetry.space_group_name_H-M   'P 1'
#
loop_
_entity.id
_entity.type
_entity.pdbx_description
1 polymer ?
#
loop_
_entity_poly.entity_id
_entity_poly.type
_entity_poly.pdbx_seq_one_letter_code
_entity_poly.pdbx_strand_id
1 'polypeptide(L)'
;MRWWPDHEATCNFMSWSSSLLFLLQYALYRHSNQSDGSGFEDIHLMVIDTRKFPPRTFVKDMEIISIFAQSSREYTSNNLKKFLDLRSLPDYRFGEYLSQGYLNLADKAVETSFERLVCLGLFDLVPELGNRDNWKSWVKPVLEIREAFLESSHPDATQTEVRKAIVIAEGAFGEPWTIPISIMLLALKPRKTDDRIITEGFKAIFTVDEFQRASLNDMYIDDDRVPENAQFRSLIGDIERYLNPEEDLNSSFRTLEVNDLSPTGCPEVV
;
A
#
# COMPACT_ATOMS: atom_id res chain seq x y z
N MET A 1 12.07 -3.37 -10.39
CA MET A 1 11.66 -4.71 -10.88
C MET A 1 12.52 -5.08 -12.08
N ARG A 2 12.99 -6.34 -12.14
CA ARG A 2 13.79 -6.84 -13.28
C ARG A 2 12.87 -7.09 -14.47
N TRP A 3 12.78 -6.12 -15.37
CA TRP A 3 11.99 -6.25 -16.59
C TRP A 3 12.76 -7.01 -17.66
N TRP A 4 14.06 -6.75 -17.82
CA TRP A 4 14.98 -7.43 -18.73
C TRP A 4 16.37 -7.64 -18.10
N PRO A 5 17.15 -8.63 -18.56
CA PRO A 5 18.58 -8.71 -18.26
C PRO A 5 19.27 -7.37 -18.55
N ASP A 6 20.25 -6.98 -17.74
CA ASP A 6 21.06 -5.76 -17.86
C ASP A 6 20.33 -4.41 -17.69
N HIS A 7 19.01 -4.41 -17.43
CA HIS A 7 18.25 -3.18 -17.20
C HIS A 7 18.78 -2.36 -16.01
N GLU A 8 19.26 -3.04 -14.96
CA GLU A 8 19.84 -2.42 -13.76
C GLU A 8 21.11 -1.60 -14.08
N ALA A 9 21.82 -1.91 -15.17
CA ALA A 9 23.05 -1.22 -15.56
C ALA A 9 22.82 0.00 -16.47
N THR A 10 21.66 0.07 -17.15
CA THR A 10 21.42 1.08 -18.19
C THR A 10 20.17 1.93 -17.98
N CYS A 11 19.27 1.54 -17.07
CA CYS A 11 18.05 2.26 -16.80
C CYS A 11 18.20 3.18 -15.58
N ASN A 12 17.79 4.43 -15.72
CA ASN A 12 17.78 5.37 -14.61
C ASN A 12 16.42 5.44 -13.88
N PHE A 13 15.49 4.53 -14.18
CA PHE A 13 14.22 4.43 -13.46
C PHE A 13 14.33 3.44 -12.30
N MET A 14 13.73 3.82 -11.17
CA MET A 14 13.47 2.93 -10.05
C MET A 14 11.97 2.70 -9.94
N SER A 15 11.59 1.45 -9.71
CA SER A 15 10.20 1.02 -9.59
C SER A 15 9.86 0.79 -8.12
N TRP A 16 8.74 1.38 -7.71
CA TRP A 16 8.16 1.38 -6.38
C TRP A 16 6.76 0.80 -6.47
N SER A 17 6.20 0.33 -5.35
CA SER A 17 4.81 -0.12 -5.30
C SER A 17 4.18 0.34 -3.99
N SER A 18 2.91 0.76 -4.06
CA SER A 18 2.08 1.01 -2.88
C SER A 18 1.47 -0.27 -2.30
N SER A 19 1.51 -1.39 -3.04
CA SER A 19 1.01 -2.68 -2.58
C SER A 19 2.06 -3.43 -1.77
N LEU A 20 1.90 -3.43 -0.45
CA LEU A 20 2.75 -4.22 0.45
C LEU A 20 2.62 -5.72 0.13
N LEU A 21 1.42 -6.21 -0.13
CA LEU A 21 1.17 -7.61 -0.49
C LEU A 21 2.01 -8.05 -1.70
N PHE A 22 2.02 -7.23 -2.74
CA PHE A 22 2.76 -7.51 -3.97
C PHE A 22 4.27 -7.50 -3.75
N LEU A 23 4.79 -6.59 -2.92
CA LEU A 23 6.22 -6.53 -2.58
C LEU A 23 6.66 -7.71 -1.70
N LEU A 24 5.83 -8.13 -0.74
CA LEU A 24 6.11 -9.30 0.09
C LEU A 24 6.17 -10.57 -0.76
N GLN A 25 5.21 -10.77 -1.68
CA GLN A 25 5.26 -11.90 -2.60
C GLN A 25 6.44 -11.79 -3.57
N TYR A 26 6.83 -10.58 -3.99
CA TYR A 26 8.02 -10.39 -4.82
C TYR A 26 9.29 -10.83 -4.11
N ALA A 27 9.45 -10.52 -2.82
CA ALA A 27 10.58 -10.97 -2.01
C ALA A 27 10.67 -12.51 -1.97
N LEU A 28 9.54 -13.19 -1.74
CA LEU A 28 9.47 -14.66 -1.76
C LEU A 28 9.85 -15.24 -3.12
N TYR A 29 9.39 -14.58 -4.20
CA TYR A 29 9.74 -14.94 -5.57
C TYR A 29 11.24 -14.80 -5.84
N ARG A 30 11.85 -13.69 -5.42
CA ARG A 30 13.30 -13.43 -5.57
C ARG A 30 14.11 -14.49 -4.84
N HIS A 31 13.75 -14.78 -3.59
CA HIS A 31 14.38 -15.84 -2.79
C HIS A 31 14.33 -17.21 -3.48
N SER A 32 13.19 -17.55 -4.09
CA SER A 32 12.98 -18.87 -4.71
C SER A 32 13.48 -18.97 -6.16
N ASN A 33 13.86 -17.85 -6.78
CA ASN A 33 14.29 -17.81 -8.16
C ASN A 33 15.72 -18.33 -8.29
N GLN A 34 15.96 -19.35 -9.12
CA GLN A 34 17.29 -19.96 -9.29
C GLN A 34 18.38 -18.99 -9.79
N SER A 35 18.00 -17.93 -10.51
CA SER A 35 18.95 -16.94 -11.03
C SER A 35 19.28 -15.84 -10.01
N ASP A 36 18.44 -15.66 -9.00
CA ASP A 36 18.67 -14.67 -7.94
C ASP A 36 19.07 -15.37 -6.63
N GLY A 37 18.19 -16.21 -6.09
CA GLY A 37 18.49 -17.09 -4.97
C GLY A 37 18.91 -16.37 -3.69
N SER A 38 18.58 -15.08 -3.59
CA SER A 38 19.01 -14.20 -2.50
C SER A 38 18.50 -14.75 -1.16
N GLY A 39 19.35 -14.70 -0.13
CA GLY A 39 18.93 -14.99 1.24
C GLY A 39 17.84 -14.02 1.70
N PHE A 40 17.03 -14.40 2.69
CA PHE A 40 16.04 -13.48 3.26
C PHE A 40 16.69 -12.30 3.98
N GLU A 41 17.91 -12.48 4.46
CA GLU A 41 18.77 -11.46 5.05
C GLU A 41 19.26 -10.44 4.02
N ASP A 42 19.35 -10.81 2.74
CA ASP A 42 19.82 -9.94 1.65
C ASP A 42 18.67 -9.18 0.97
N ILE A 43 17.43 -9.65 1.13
CA ILE A 43 16.25 -9.00 0.56
C ILE A 43 15.71 -8.00 1.57
N HIS A 44 15.72 -6.73 1.18
CA HIS A 44 15.24 -5.65 2.03
C HIS A 44 13.95 -5.03 1.52
N LEU A 45 13.05 -4.72 2.44
CA LEU A 45 11.84 -3.94 2.19
C LEU A 45 12.08 -2.52 2.66
N MET A 46 11.94 -1.58 1.73
CA MET A 46 12.10 -0.15 1.99
C MET A 46 10.75 0.56 1.86
N VAL A 47 10.40 1.34 2.88
CA VAL A 47 9.18 2.16 2.92
C VAL A 47 9.60 3.62 2.93
N ILE A 48 8.92 4.45 2.15
CA ILE A 48 9.25 5.87 1.99
C ILE A 48 8.02 6.75 2.26
N ASP A 49 8.26 7.94 2.80
CA ASP A 49 7.23 8.96 2.99
C ASP A 49 7.25 9.89 1.78
N THR A 50 6.35 9.64 0.83
CA THR A 50 6.29 10.36 -0.45
C THR A 50 6.01 11.86 -0.28
N ARG A 51 5.42 12.29 0.84
CA ARG A 51 5.16 13.71 1.16
C ARG A 51 6.45 14.50 1.41
N LYS A 52 7.54 13.81 1.76
CA LYS A 52 8.87 14.40 1.97
C LYS A 52 9.67 14.56 0.67
N PHE A 53 9.06 14.28 -0.47
CA PHE A 53 9.67 14.44 -1.79
C PHE A 53 8.97 15.55 -2.59
N PRO A 54 9.69 16.23 -3.51
CA PRO A 54 9.06 17.19 -4.40
C PRO A 54 7.87 16.58 -5.16
N PRO A 55 6.81 17.35 -5.44
CA PRO A 55 5.71 16.89 -6.27
C PRO A 55 6.21 16.32 -7.61
N ARG A 56 5.59 15.23 -8.08
CA ARG A 56 5.95 14.50 -9.32
C ARG A 56 7.28 13.74 -9.29
N THR A 57 7.86 13.51 -8.11
CA THR A 57 9.01 12.60 -7.95
C THR A 57 8.63 11.15 -8.29
N PHE A 58 7.41 10.76 -7.92
CA PHE A 58 6.84 9.45 -8.19
C PHE A 58 5.69 9.63 -9.18
N VAL A 59 5.73 8.88 -10.28
CA VAL A 59 4.71 8.92 -11.32
C VAL A 59 4.15 7.51 -11.48
N LYS A 60 2.83 7.37 -11.55
CA LYS A 60 2.19 6.06 -11.72
C LYS A 60 2.67 5.42 -13.01
N ASP A 61 3.01 4.13 -12.97
CA ASP A 61 3.48 3.39 -14.14
C ASP A 61 2.45 3.48 -15.28
N MET A 62 1.17 3.28 -14.99
CA MET A 62 0.08 3.29 -15.95
C MET A 62 -0.10 4.64 -16.66
N GLU A 63 0.15 5.75 -15.97
CA GLU A 63 0.12 7.07 -16.60
C GLU A 63 1.22 7.19 -17.65
N ILE A 64 2.46 6.83 -17.29
CA ILE A 64 3.61 6.84 -18.22
C ILE A 64 3.39 5.87 -19.36
N ILE A 65 3.03 4.62 -19.07
CA ILE A 65 2.81 3.57 -20.06
C ILE A 65 1.74 4.01 -21.07
N SER A 66 0.62 4.59 -20.62
CA SER A 66 -0.46 5.04 -21.50
C SER A 66 -0.02 6.12 -22.50
N ILE A 67 0.84 7.04 -22.05
CA ILE A 67 1.39 8.12 -22.89
C ILE A 67 2.34 7.54 -23.95
N PHE A 68 3.28 6.69 -23.53
CA PHE A 68 4.31 6.17 -24.43
C PHE A 68 3.84 4.99 -25.29
N ALA A 69 2.76 4.28 -24.92
CA ALA A 69 2.22 3.16 -25.68
C ALA A 69 1.86 3.56 -27.12
N GLN A 70 1.41 4.81 -27.32
CA GLN A 70 1.10 5.38 -28.63
C GLN A 70 2.34 5.49 -29.54
N SER A 71 3.53 5.62 -28.95
CA SER A 71 4.80 5.73 -29.67
C SER A 71 5.50 4.38 -29.86
N SER A 72 4.92 3.28 -29.35
CA SER A 72 5.55 1.95 -29.44
C SER A 72 5.46 1.41 -30.87
N ARG A 73 6.60 1.00 -31.44
CA ARG A 73 6.63 0.42 -32.78
C ARG A 73 5.96 -0.96 -32.75
N GLU A 74 4.95 -1.15 -33.61
CA GLU A 74 4.12 -2.37 -33.66
C GLU A 74 4.91 -3.68 -33.89
N TYR A 75 6.10 -3.60 -34.49
CA TYR A 75 6.85 -4.77 -34.99
C TYR A 75 7.75 -5.48 -33.96
N THR A 76 7.69 -5.14 -32.68
CA THR A 76 8.42 -5.88 -31.63
C THR A 76 7.47 -6.74 -30.82
N SER A 77 7.88 -7.97 -30.49
CA SER A 77 7.12 -8.88 -29.62
C SER A 77 6.87 -8.27 -28.23
N ASN A 78 7.76 -7.38 -27.79
CA ASN A 78 7.71 -6.64 -26.54
C ASN A 78 7.28 -5.18 -26.78
N ASN A 79 6.03 -4.96 -27.17
CA ASN A 79 5.51 -3.60 -27.36
C ASN A 79 4.75 -3.11 -26.11
N LEU A 80 4.88 -1.81 -25.83
CA LEU A 80 4.32 -1.16 -24.64
C LEU A 80 2.78 -1.17 -24.66
N LYS A 81 2.17 -1.27 -25.85
CA LYS A 81 0.73 -1.41 -26.02
C LYS A 81 0.19 -2.72 -25.45
N LYS A 82 0.80 -3.86 -25.75
CA LYS A 82 0.42 -5.16 -25.15
C LYS A 82 0.58 -5.15 -23.63
N PHE A 83 1.62 -4.47 -23.14
CA PHE A 83 1.82 -4.32 -21.71
C PHE A 83 0.73 -3.47 -21.06
N LEU A 84 0.36 -2.35 -21.71
CA LEU A 84 -0.78 -1.54 -21.30
C LEU A 84 -2.07 -2.35 -21.29
N ASP A 85 -2.35 -3.12 -22.34
CA ASP A 85 -3.55 -3.95 -22.44
C ASP A 85 -3.63 -4.96 -21.28
N LEU A 86 -2.51 -5.66 -21.00
CA LEU A 86 -2.42 -6.58 -19.86
C LEU A 86 -2.67 -5.88 -18.53
N ARG A 87 -2.03 -4.73 -18.28
CA ARG A 87 -2.15 -3.97 -17.03
C ARG A 87 -3.46 -3.19 -16.91
N SER A 88 -4.21 -3.06 -17.99
CA SER A 88 -5.55 -2.46 -17.99
C SER A 88 -6.62 -3.43 -17.47
N LEU A 89 -6.30 -4.73 -17.44
CA LEU A 89 -7.15 -5.73 -16.78
C LEU A 89 -7.21 -5.44 -15.27
N PRO A 90 -8.38 -5.58 -14.62
CA PRO A 90 -8.56 -5.24 -13.21
C PRO A 90 -7.54 -5.91 -12.28
N ASP A 91 -7.23 -7.18 -12.53
CA ASP A 91 -6.45 -8.00 -11.62
C ASP A 91 -4.94 -7.70 -11.68
N TYR A 92 -4.47 -7.09 -12.78
CA TYR A 92 -3.04 -6.91 -13.05
C TYR A 92 -2.52 -5.53 -12.64
N ARG A 93 -3.19 -4.86 -11.70
CA ARG A 93 -2.75 -3.60 -11.10
C ARG A 93 -2.04 -3.86 -9.77
N PHE A 94 -0.81 -3.36 -9.65
CA PHE A 94 0.04 -3.59 -8.48
C PHE A 94 0.49 -2.29 -7.80
N GLY A 95 -0.21 -1.17 -8.09
CA GLY A 95 0.07 0.13 -7.48
C GLY A 95 1.49 0.62 -7.74
N GLU A 96 2.01 0.43 -8.96
CA GLU A 96 3.40 0.74 -9.27
C GLU A 96 3.62 2.22 -9.58
N TYR A 97 4.78 2.71 -9.13
CA TYR A 97 5.26 4.06 -9.37
C TYR A 97 6.70 4.02 -9.87
N LEU A 98 7.04 4.97 -10.72
CA LEU A 98 8.39 5.16 -11.21
C LEU A 98 8.96 6.47 -10.66
N SER A 99 10.22 6.41 -10.21
CA SER A 99 11.05 7.59 -9.98
C SER A 99 12.25 7.54 -10.92
N GLN A 100 12.86 8.69 -11.19
CA GLN A 100 14.02 8.78 -12.07
C GLN A 100 15.25 9.32 -11.32
N GLY A 101 16.40 8.69 -11.55
CA GLY A 101 17.68 9.08 -10.98
C GLY A 101 17.82 8.72 -9.49
N TYR A 102 18.79 9.34 -8.84
CA TYR A 102 19.09 9.11 -7.44
C TYR A 102 18.11 9.86 -6.53
N LEU A 103 17.54 9.15 -5.55
CA LEU A 103 16.73 9.76 -4.49
C LEU A 103 17.57 9.91 -3.22
N ASN A 104 17.50 11.08 -2.59
CA ASN A 104 18.00 11.23 -1.23
C ASN A 104 16.95 10.68 -0.25
N LEU A 105 17.29 9.58 0.43
CA LEU A 105 16.41 8.84 1.32
C LEU A 105 16.63 9.16 2.81
N ALA A 106 17.66 9.96 3.14
CA ALA A 106 17.95 10.36 4.52
C ALA A 106 16.71 11.00 5.17
N ASP A 107 16.30 10.46 6.33
CA ASP A 107 15.13 10.88 7.13
C ASP A 107 13.76 10.78 6.41
N LYS A 108 13.72 10.10 5.26
CA LYS A 108 12.53 9.94 4.41
C LYS A 108 12.12 8.49 4.19
N ALA A 109 12.97 7.56 4.60
CA ALA A 109 12.78 6.13 4.39
C ALA A 109 13.09 5.35 5.66
N VAL A 110 12.56 4.13 5.70
CA VAL A 110 12.96 3.08 6.63
C VAL A 110 13.15 1.79 5.84
N GLU A 111 14.03 0.93 6.34
CA GLU A 111 14.38 -0.33 5.71
C GLU A 111 14.43 -1.44 6.76
N THR A 112 14.01 -2.65 6.37
CA THR A 112 14.18 -3.87 7.15
C THR A 112 14.51 -5.04 6.22
N SER A 113 15.22 -6.05 6.73
CA SER A 113 15.38 -7.31 6.01
C SER A 113 14.07 -8.11 6.01
N PHE A 114 13.88 -8.93 4.99
CA PHE A 114 12.75 -9.84 4.89
C PHE A 114 12.83 -10.93 5.98
N GLU A 115 14.05 -11.38 6.32
CA GLU A 115 14.29 -12.28 7.44
C GLU A 115 13.69 -11.73 8.74
N ARG A 116 13.89 -10.44 9.03
CA ARG A 116 13.35 -9.80 10.23
C ARG A 116 11.82 -9.86 10.28
N LEU A 117 11.16 -9.62 9.15
CA LEU A 117 9.69 -9.74 9.04
C LEU A 117 9.23 -11.17 9.35
N VAL A 118 9.90 -12.18 8.78
CA VAL A 118 9.61 -13.60 9.02
C VAL A 118 9.82 -13.96 10.49
N CYS A 119 10.94 -13.56 11.11
CA CYS A 119 11.24 -13.82 12.51
C CYS A 119 10.22 -13.19 13.48
N LEU A 120 9.65 -12.04 13.12
CA LEU A 120 8.60 -11.38 13.91
C LEU A 120 7.20 -11.96 13.67
N GLY A 121 7.07 -12.95 12.77
CA GLY A 121 5.86 -13.73 12.57
C GLY A 121 5.01 -13.28 11.38
N LEU A 122 5.62 -12.79 10.29
CA LEU A 122 4.90 -12.45 9.06
C LEU A 122 4.01 -13.61 8.56
N PHE A 123 4.51 -14.85 8.56
CA PHE A 123 3.74 -16.02 8.13
C PHE A 123 2.67 -16.45 9.14
N ASP A 124 2.77 -16.04 10.40
CA ASP A 124 1.67 -16.24 11.34
C ASP A 124 0.53 -15.24 11.06
N LEU A 125 0.88 -14.01 10.67
CA LEU A 125 -0.09 -12.98 10.34
C LEU A 125 -0.78 -13.25 9.00
N VAL A 126 -0.01 -13.65 7.99
CA VAL A 126 -0.49 -13.95 6.63
C VAL A 126 0.03 -15.35 6.22
N PRO A 127 -0.65 -16.43 6.65
CA PRO A 127 -0.25 -17.81 6.36
C PRO A 127 -0.11 -18.13 4.87
N GLU A 128 -0.87 -17.44 4.02
CA GLU A 128 -0.84 -17.58 2.56
C GLU A 128 0.55 -17.28 1.99
N LEU A 129 1.28 -16.33 2.58
CA LEU A 129 2.66 -16.01 2.23
C LEU A 129 3.65 -17.11 2.68
N GLY A 130 3.29 -17.93 3.66
CA GLY A 130 4.09 -19.06 4.14
C GLY A 130 4.04 -20.29 3.22
N ASN A 131 3.14 -20.31 2.23
CA ASN A 131 3.01 -21.43 1.31
C ASN A 131 4.14 -21.43 0.26
N ARG A 132 5.13 -22.30 0.45
CA ARG A 132 6.32 -22.39 -0.42
C ARG A 132 6.02 -22.75 -1.88
N ASP A 133 4.91 -23.43 -2.15
CA ASP A 133 4.53 -23.77 -3.52
C ASP A 133 4.24 -22.50 -4.35
N ASN A 134 3.75 -21.46 -3.67
CA ASN A 134 3.43 -20.18 -4.28
C ASN A 134 4.68 -19.32 -4.56
N TRP A 135 5.82 -19.58 -3.91
CA TRP A 135 7.00 -18.73 -4.04
C TRP A 135 7.63 -18.78 -5.43
N LYS A 136 7.30 -19.76 -6.27
CA LYS A 136 7.78 -19.82 -7.67
C LYS A 136 7.04 -18.88 -8.61
N SER A 137 5.92 -18.31 -8.17
CA SER A 137 5.12 -17.37 -8.94
C SER A 137 4.99 -16.05 -8.20
N TRP A 138 5.13 -14.96 -8.91
CA TRP A 138 5.00 -13.64 -8.33
C TRP A 138 3.55 -13.16 -8.33
N VAL A 139 2.94 -13.10 -9.51
CA VAL A 139 1.63 -12.46 -9.66
C VAL A 139 0.49 -13.34 -9.15
N LYS A 140 0.50 -14.63 -9.52
CA LYS A 140 -0.65 -15.52 -9.26
C LYS A 140 -1.04 -15.58 -7.76
N PRO A 141 -0.12 -15.75 -6.81
CA PRO A 141 -0.48 -15.80 -5.39
C PRO A 141 -1.05 -14.48 -4.86
N VAL A 142 -0.61 -13.34 -5.41
CA VAL A 142 -1.18 -12.03 -5.07
C VAL A 142 -2.65 -11.96 -5.51
N LEU A 143 -2.97 -12.47 -6.70
CA LEU A 143 -4.35 -12.52 -7.19
C LEU A 143 -5.22 -13.41 -6.32
N GLU A 144 -4.74 -14.61 -5.97
CA GLU A 144 -5.45 -15.56 -5.10
C GLU A 144 -5.75 -14.96 -3.72
N ILE A 145 -4.79 -14.24 -3.11
CA ILE A 145 -5.03 -13.54 -1.84
C ILE A 145 -6.07 -12.42 -2.00
N ARG A 146 -6.06 -11.73 -3.14
CA ARG A 146 -7.02 -10.64 -3.43
C ARG A 146 -8.44 -11.12 -3.67
N GLU A 147 -8.66 -12.39 -4.04
CA GLU A 147 -10.00 -12.95 -4.22
C GLU A 147 -10.86 -12.82 -2.95
N ALA A 148 -10.24 -12.88 -1.76
CA ALA A 148 -10.95 -12.72 -0.48
C ALA A 148 -11.60 -11.33 -0.32
N PHE A 149 -11.11 -10.29 -1.00
CA PHE A 149 -11.69 -8.95 -0.96
C PHE A 149 -12.94 -8.79 -1.82
N LEU A 150 -13.28 -9.83 -2.61
CA LEU A 150 -14.51 -9.85 -3.42
C LEU A 150 -15.72 -10.37 -2.61
N GLU A 151 -15.47 -10.89 -1.40
CA GLU A 151 -16.53 -11.39 -0.52
C GLU A 151 -17.41 -10.24 -0.01
N SER A 152 -18.70 -10.50 0.15
CA SER A 152 -19.65 -9.48 0.62
C SER A 152 -19.60 -9.24 2.13
N SER A 153 -18.92 -10.11 2.88
CA SER A 153 -18.80 -10.05 4.32
C SER A 153 -17.35 -10.32 4.71
N HIS A 154 -16.73 -9.37 5.41
CA HIS A 154 -15.37 -9.50 5.89
C HIS A 154 -15.33 -9.89 7.36
N PRO A 155 -14.36 -10.72 7.78
CA PRO A 155 -14.23 -11.13 9.17
C PRO A 155 -13.73 -9.99 10.06
N ASP A 156 -14.08 -10.07 11.35
CA ASP A 156 -13.39 -9.31 12.39
C ASP A 156 -11.94 -9.82 12.52
N ALA A 157 -11.01 -8.93 12.81
CA ALA A 157 -9.64 -9.27 13.18
C ALA A 157 -9.62 -9.98 14.53
N THR A 158 -8.61 -10.81 14.73
CA THR A 158 -8.33 -11.36 16.07
C THR A 158 -7.38 -10.46 16.85
N GLN A 159 -7.44 -10.49 18.18
CA GLN A 159 -6.47 -9.80 19.03
C GLN A 159 -5.02 -10.23 18.73
N THR A 160 -4.84 -11.49 18.37
CA THR A 160 -3.53 -12.02 17.96
C THR A 160 -3.02 -11.36 16.69
N GLU A 161 -3.87 -11.15 15.68
CA GLU A 161 -3.49 -10.47 14.44
C GLU A 161 -3.10 -9.02 14.70
N VAL A 162 -3.91 -8.27 15.47
CA VAL A 162 -3.62 -6.87 15.82
C VAL A 162 -2.28 -6.76 16.55
N ARG A 163 -2.07 -7.59 17.58
CA ARG A 163 -0.81 -7.61 18.33
C ARG A 163 0.37 -7.98 17.43
N LYS A 164 0.21 -8.97 16.55
CA LYS A 164 1.29 -9.42 15.66
C LYS A 164 1.67 -8.33 14.67
N ALA A 165 0.69 -7.65 14.07
CA ALA A 165 0.94 -6.54 13.14
C ALA A 165 1.72 -5.40 13.80
N ILE A 166 1.35 -5.03 15.03
CA ILE A 166 2.06 -4.02 15.82
C ILE A 166 3.50 -4.48 16.14
N VAL A 167 3.68 -5.73 16.62
CA VAL A 167 5.00 -6.29 16.94
C VAL A 167 5.92 -6.34 15.71
N ILE A 168 5.39 -6.72 14.54
CA ILE A 168 6.16 -6.71 13.29
C ILE A 168 6.54 -5.27 12.94
N ALA A 169 5.59 -4.34 12.95
CA ALA A 169 5.83 -2.95 12.56
C ALA A 169 6.87 -2.27 13.48
N GLU A 170 6.70 -2.39 14.79
CA GLU A 170 7.63 -1.83 15.78
C GLU A 170 9.00 -2.50 15.71
N GLY A 171 9.03 -3.83 15.66
CA GLY A 171 10.27 -4.60 15.70
C GLY A 171 11.10 -4.57 14.41
N ALA A 172 10.48 -4.27 13.27
CA ALA A 172 11.14 -4.21 11.97
C ALA A 172 11.44 -2.77 11.51
N PHE A 173 10.57 -1.81 11.83
CA PHE A 173 10.69 -0.44 11.29
C PHE A 173 10.81 0.63 12.39
N GLY A 174 10.26 0.37 13.58
CA GLY A 174 10.28 1.33 14.69
C GLY A 174 9.51 2.62 14.42
N GLU A 175 9.65 3.59 15.31
CA GLU A 175 9.01 4.90 15.15
C GLU A 175 9.68 5.76 14.06
N PRO A 176 8.92 6.59 13.34
CA PRO A 176 7.46 6.80 13.43
C PRO A 176 6.63 5.82 12.57
N TRP A 177 7.23 4.75 12.07
CA TRP A 177 6.64 3.86 11.06
C TRP A 177 5.73 2.78 11.63
N THR A 178 5.77 2.53 12.94
CA THR A 178 4.98 1.52 13.63
C THR A 178 3.48 1.61 13.29
N ILE A 179 2.89 2.81 13.38
CA ILE A 179 1.45 3.01 13.13
C ILE A 179 1.10 2.74 11.65
N PRO A 180 1.66 3.44 10.65
CA PRO A 180 1.30 3.20 9.26
C PRO A 180 1.52 1.74 8.85
N ILE A 181 2.64 1.13 9.24
CA ILE A 181 2.98 -0.22 8.80
C ILE A 181 2.11 -1.27 9.49
N SER A 182 1.75 -1.10 10.76
CA SER A 182 0.84 -2.04 11.43
C SER A 182 -0.55 -2.04 10.77
N ILE A 183 -1.04 -0.88 10.33
CA ILE A 183 -2.30 -0.77 9.58
C ILE A 183 -2.14 -1.39 8.18
N MET A 184 -1.03 -1.15 7.47
CA MET A 184 -0.75 -1.79 6.16
C MET A 184 -0.72 -3.32 6.28
N LEU A 185 -0.11 -3.85 7.34
CA LEU A 185 -0.05 -5.29 7.62
C LEU A 185 -1.43 -5.88 7.91
N LEU A 186 -2.28 -5.18 8.66
CA LEU A 186 -3.66 -5.59 8.90
C LEU A 186 -4.52 -5.54 7.63
N ALA A 187 -4.21 -4.61 6.73
CA ALA A 187 -4.88 -4.41 5.45
C ALA A 187 -4.49 -5.44 4.38
N LEU A 188 -3.54 -6.34 4.65
CA LEU A 188 -3.22 -7.47 3.76
C LEU A 188 -4.37 -8.48 3.62
N LYS A 189 -5.39 -8.39 4.47
CA LYS A 189 -6.61 -9.19 4.44
C LYS A 189 -7.83 -8.29 4.51
N PRO A 190 -8.98 -8.71 3.95
CA PRO A 190 -10.22 -8.00 4.14
C PRO A 190 -10.59 -7.95 5.63
N ARG A 191 -10.97 -6.75 6.10
CA ARG A 191 -11.44 -6.50 7.47
C ARG A 191 -12.82 -5.89 7.43
N LYS A 192 -13.60 -6.17 8.46
CA LYS A 192 -14.88 -5.52 8.67
C LYS A 192 -14.66 -4.01 8.91
N THR A 193 -15.59 -3.19 8.41
CA THR A 193 -15.64 -1.76 8.74
C THR A 193 -15.98 -1.57 10.23
N ASP A 194 -15.37 -0.56 10.85
CA ASP A 194 -15.51 -0.28 12.29
C ASP A 194 -15.15 -1.49 13.17
N ASP A 195 -14.16 -2.28 12.76
CA ASP A 195 -13.68 -3.44 13.52
C ASP A 195 -13.18 -3.03 14.90
N ARG A 196 -13.98 -3.36 15.92
CA ARG A 196 -13.72 -2.99 17.31
C ARG A 196 -12.44 -3.60 17.86
N ILE A 197 -12.02 -4.77 17.36
CA ILE A 197 -10.80 -5.43 17.84
C ILE A 197 -9.58 -4.64 17.37
N ILE A 198 -9.63 -4.10 16.16
CA ILE A 198 -8.60 -3.19 15.65
C ILE A 198 -8.62 -1.87 16.41
N THR A 199 -9.77 -1.19 16.48
CA THR A 199 -9.82 0.16 17.07
C THR A 199 -9.52 0.17 18.57
N GLU A 200 -10.05 -0.78 19.34
CA GLU A 200 -9.72 -0.94 20.77
C GLU A 200 -8.25 -1.36 20.95
N GLY A 201 -7.72 -2.21 20.06
CA GLY A 201 -6.32 -2.63 20.09
C GLY A 201 -5.34 -1.49 19.84
N PHE A 202 -5.62 -0.62 18.87
CA PHE A 202 -4.80 0.57 18.62
C PHE A 202 -4.89 1.57 19.77
N LYS A 203 -6.09 1.84 20.29
CA LYS A 203 -6.30 2.73 21.44
C LYS A 203 -5.60 2.25 22.72
N ALA A 204 -5.45 0.93 22.88
CA ALA A 204 -4.75 0.37 24.03
C ALA A 204 -3.22 0.55 23.97
N ILE A 205 -2.65 0.75 22.78
CA ILE A 205 -1.20 0.81 22.55
C ILE A 205 -0.73 2.24 22.23
N PHE A 206 -1.49 2.97 21.42
CA PHE A 206 -1.10 4.29 20.92
C PHE A 206 -1.98 5.39 21.52
N THR A 207 -1.34 6.51 21.83
CA THR A 207 -1.97 7.77 22.18
C THR A 207 -2.49 8.50 20.94
N VAL A 208 -3.45 9.41 21.16
CA VAL A 208 -3.96 10.29 20.10
C VAL A 208 -2.81 11.09 19.46
N ASP A 209 -1.89 11.62 20.28
CA ASP A 209 -0.75 12.40 19.80
C ASP A 209 0.21 11.59 18.92
N GLU A 210 0.42 10.30 19.23
CA GLU A 210 1.22 9.40 18.38
C GLU A 210 0.56 9.19 17.02
N PHE A 211 -0.76 8.96 17.01
CA PHE A 211 -1.51 8.78 15.78
C PHE A 211 -1.53 10.05 14.92
N GLN A 212 -1.76 11.22 15.55
CA GLN A 212 -1.72 12.50 14.85
C GLN A 212 -0.33 12.81 14.28
N ARG A 213 0.76 12.46 14.98
CA ARG A 213 2.13 12.61 14.47
C ARG A 213 2.41 11.75 13.23
N ALA A 214 1.74 10.61 13.07
CA ALA A 214 1.83 9.82 11.85
C ALA A 214 1.19 10.54 10.64
N SER A 215 0.24 11.45 10.88
CA SER A 215 -0.37 12.34 9.88
C SER A 215 -0.96 11.54 8.69
N LEU A 216 -1.61 10.41 8.98
CA LEU A 216 -2.05 9.49 7.94
C LEU A 216 -3.17 10.05 7.04
N ASN A 217 -3.91 11.05 7.49
CA ASN A 217 -5.00 11.66 6.71
C ASN A 217 -4.50 12.59 5.61
N ASP A 218 -3.28 13.11 5.78
CA ASP A 218 -2.63 13.93 4.75
C ASP A 218 -2.06 13.07 3.62
N MET A 219 -2.12 11.74 3.75
CA MET A 219 -1.58 10.82 2.78
C MET A 219 -2.55 10.60 1.62
N TYR A 220 -2.09 10.88 0.42
CA TYR A 220 -2.75 10.43 -0.79
C TYR A 220 -2.56 8.91 -0.94
N ILE A 221 -3.65 8.15 -0.77
CA ILE A 221 -3.67 6.71 -0.98
C ILE A 221 -4.36 6.44 -2.31
N ASP A 222 -3.60 5.94 -3.27
CA ASP A 222 -4.14 5.41 -4.50
C ASP A 222 -4.62 3.97 -4.28
N ASP A 223 -5.93 3.78 -4.18
CA ASP A 223 -6.56 2.48 -4.05
C ASP A 223 -7.18 1.96 -5.35
N ASP A 224 -7.01 2.68 -6.47
CA ASP A 224 -7.65 2.29 -7.72
C ASP A 224 -7.21 0.87 -8.12
N ARG A 225 -8.10 -0.08 -7.88
CA ARG A 225 -7.94 -1.52 -8.15
C ARG A 225 -6.80 -2.18 -7.37
N VAL A 226 -6.45 -1.64 -6.20
CA VAL A 226 -5.53 -2.28 -5.24
C VAL A 226 -6.27 -2.45 -3.92
N PRO A 227 -6.95 -3.60 -3.70
CA PRO A 227 -7.91 -3.75 -2.61
C PRO A 227 -7.27 -3.61 -1.22
N GLU A 228 -6.03 -4.05 -1.04
CA GLU A 228 -5.29 -3.85 0.22
C GLU A 228 -5.02 -2.37 0.51
N ASN A 229 -4.89 -1.51 -0.50
CA ASN A 229 -4.76 -0.06 -0.32
C ASN A 229 -6.11 0.57 0.07
N ALA A 230 -7.20 0.08 -0.52
CA ALA A 230 -8.56 0.50 -0.14
C ALA A 230 -8.83 0.17 1.32
N GLN A 231 -8.49 -1.07 1.73
CA GLN A 231 -8.60 -1.53 3.11
C GLN A 231 -7.74 -0.70 4.05
N PHE A 232 -6.49 -0.41 3.66
CA PHE A 232 -5.59 0.44 4.44
C PHE A 232 -6.19 1.82 4.70
N ARG A 233 -6.77 2.48 3.69
CA ARG A 233 -7.47 3.76 3.88
C ARG A 233 -8.67 3.63 4.81
N SER A 234 -9.49 2.59 4.62
CA SER A 234 -10.66 2.36 5.48
C SER A 234 -10.24 2.23 6.94
N LEU A 235 -9.21 1.44 7.22
CA LEU A 235 -8.71 1.24 8.59
C LEU A 235 -8.15 2.54 9.20
N ILE A 236 -7.48 3.39 8.43
CA ILE A 236 -7.04 4.72 8.90
C ILE A 236 -8.25 5.52 9.38
N GLY A 237 -9.31 5.60 8.56
CA GLY A 237 -10.52 6.35 8.89
C GLY A 237 -11.25 5.78 10.12
N ASP A 238 -11.38 4.46 10.21
CA ASP A 238 -12.06 3.80 11.33
C ASP A 238 -11.30 4.02 12.66
N ILE A 239 -9.96 3.89 12.64
CA ILE A 239 -9.13 4.12 13.83
C ILE A 239 -9.17 5.59 14.24
N GLU A 240 -9.04 6.51 13.29
CA GLU A 240 -9.09 7.94 13.58
C GLU A 240 -10.41 8.35 14.23
N ARG A 241 -11.54 7.99 13.60
CA ARG A 241 -12.88 8.30 14.11
C ARG A 241 -13.05 7.79 15.54
N TYR A 242 -12.51 6.62 15.83
CA TYR A 242 -12.60 6.01 17.15
C TYR A 242 -11.70 6.69 18.19
N LEU A 243 -10.52 7.17 17.79
CA LEU A 243 -9.60 7.88 18.67
C LEU A 243 -10.05 9.33 18.94
N ASN A 244 -10.68 9.99 17.96
CA ASN A 244 -11.08 11.40 18.01
C ASN A 244 -12.58 11.63 17.72
N PRO A 245 -13.50 11.09 18.53
CA PRO A 245 -14.94 11.15 18.26
C PRO A 245 -15.53 12.58 18.27
N GLU A 246 -14.92 13.54 18.97
CA GLU A 246 -15.41 14.93 19.04
C GLU A 246 -15.05 15.78 17.81
N GLU A 247 -13.91 15.50 17.15
CA GLU A 247 -13.52 16.19 15.91
C GLU A 247 -14.33 15.69 14.70
N ASP A 248 -14.66 14.40 14.65
CA ASP A 248 -15.45 13.80 13.55
C ASP A 248 -16.90 14.32 13.49
N LEU A 249 -17.51 14.54 14.66
CA LEU A 249 -18.83 15.18 14.71
C LEU A 249 -18.76 16.62 14.18
N ASN A 250 -17.77 17.41 14.63
CA ASN A 250 -17.64 18.80 14.22
C ASN A 250 -17.27 18.96 12.72
N SER A 251 -16.47 18.06 12.15
CA SER A 251 -16.15 18.04 10.71
C SER A 251 -17.37 17.65 9.87
N SER A 252 -18.17 16.70 10.35
CA SER A 252 -19.44 16.29 9.72
C SER A 252 -20.44 17.45 9.67
N PHE A 253 -20.55 18.24 10.74
CA PHE A 253 -21.42 19.43 10.76
C PHE A 253 -20.92 20.56 9.83
N ARG A 254 -19.61 20.82 9.80
CA ARG A 254 -19.03 21.84 8.89
C ARG A 254 -19.20 21.47 7.41
N THR A 255 -19.17 20.20 7.07
CA THR A 255 -19.35 19.73 5.68
C THR A 255 -20.81 19.90 5.21
N LEU A 256 -21.78 19.81 6.13
CA LEU A 256 -23.19 20.10 5.85
C LEU A 256 -23.45 21.59 5.66
N GLU A 257 -22.82 22.46 6.48
CA GLU A 257 -22.99 23.92 6.38
C GLU A 257 -22.46 24.52 5.07
N VAL A 258 -21.43 23.92 4.46
CA VAL A 258 -20.86 24.41 3.18
C VAL A 258 -21.74 24.06 1.97
N ASN A 259 -22.60 23.04 2.07
CA ASN A 259 -23.48 22.61 0.97
C ASN A 259 -24.86 23.29 0.97
N ASP A 260 -25.22 24.05 2.02
CA ASP A 260 -26.54 24.69 2.16
C ASP A 260 -26.56 26.20 1.85
N LEU A 261 -25.50 26.76 1.28
CA LEU A 261 -25.47 28.16 0.85
C LEU A 261 -25.27 28.32 -0.66
N SER A 262 -26.28 27.90 -1.43
CA SER A 262 -26.60 28.57 -2.69
C SER A 262 -27.65 29.65 -2.41
N PRO A 263 -27.34 30.96 -2.52
CA PRO A 263 -28.37 31.98 -2.46
C PRO A 263 -29.17 31.92 -3.76
N THR A 264 -30.39 31.40 -3.67
CA THR A 264 -31.44 31.61 -4.67
C THR A 264 -31.79 33.11 -4.68
N GLY A 265 -31.09 33.86 -5.53
CA GLY A 265 -31.46 35.24 -5.85
C GLY A 265 -32.77 35.26 -6.63
N CYS A 266 -33.85 35.73 -5.99
CA CYS A 266 -35.10 36.10 -6.65
C CYS A 266 -34.84 37.17 -7.73
N PRO A 267 -35.56 37.14 -8.87
CA PRO A 267 -35.50 38.21 -9.85
C PRO A 267 -36.36 39.38 -9.39
N GLU A 268 -35.78 40.58 -9.29
CA GLU A 268 -36.55 41.82 -9.19
C GLU A 268 -37.11 42.21 -10.57
N VAL A 269 -38.42 42.44 -10.58
CA VAL A 269 -39.17 43.09 -11.65
C VAL A 269 -39.13 44.58 -11.39
N VAL A 270 -38.51 45.37 -12.28
CA VAL A 270 -39.03 46.59 -12.96
C VAL A 270 -38.09 46.92 -14.11
#